data_AF-A0A2H5QXJ0-F1
#
_entry.id   AF-A0A2H5QXJ0-F1
#
_cell.length_a   1.000
_cell.length_b   1.000
_cell.length_c   1.000
_cell.angle_alpha   90.00
_cell.angle_beta   90.00
_cell.angle_gamma   90.00
#
_symmetry.space_group_name_H-M   'P 1'
#
loop_
_entity.id
_entity.type
_entity.pdbx_description
1 polymer ?
#
loop_
_entity_poly.entity_id
_entity_poly.type
_entity_poly.pdbx_seq_one_letter_code
_entity_poly.pdbx_strand_id
1 'polypeptide(L)'
;MGQAIRELGWKRSDIVVSTKIFWGGQGPNDKGLSRKHIVKGTKASLKRLDMDYVDVIYCHRPDTSTPIEETENSKGFDRGITIWCRIIHNISPFYVAACIVVPLLSDIMGAFCI
;
A
#
# COMPACT_ATOMS: atom_id res chain seq x y z
N MET A 1 -19.02 -1.75 1.07
CA MET A 1 -18.07 -2.52 1.90
C MET A 1 -18.02 -2.01 3.32
N GLY A 2 -17.60 -0.76 3.56
CA GLY A 2 -17.60 -0.16 4.91
C GLY A 2 -18.94 -0.27 5.64
N GLN A 3 -20.01 0.21 4.99
CA GLN A 3 -21.38 0.12 5.51
C GLN A 3 -21.81 -1.33 5.81
N ALA A 4 -21.51 -2.28 4.92
CA ALA A 4 -21.86 -3.68 5.11
C ALA A 4 -21.16 -4.30 6.35
N ILE A 5 -19.89 -3.95 6.59
CA ILE A 5 -19.15 -4.44 7.77
C ILE A 5 -19.77 -3.87 9.06
N ARG A 6 -20.19 -2.61 9.04
CA ARG A 6 -20.91 -1.98 10.16
C ARG A 6 -22.27 -2.63 10.40
N GLU A 7 -23.03 -2.91 9.35
CA GLU A 7 -24.35 -3.57 9.45
C GLU A 7 -24.26 -5.00 9.96
N LEU A 8 -23.20 -5.74 9.60
CA LEU A 8 -22.96 -7.10 10.07
C LEU A 8 -22.40 -7.17 11.50
N GLY A 9 -22.00 -6.04 12.09
CA GLY A 9 -21.50 -5.97 13.46
C GLY A 9 -20.19 -6.74 13.70
N TRP A 10 -19.41 -6.99 12.65
CA TRP A 10 -18.15 -7.72 12.77
C TRP A 10 -17.10 -6.88 13.49
N LYS A 11 -16.39 -7.49 14.43
CA LYS A 11 -15.27 -6.85 15.12
C LYS A 11 -14.13 -6.63 14.13
N ARG A 12 -13.47 -5.47 14.23
CA ARG A 12 -12.36 -5.12 13.34
C ARG A 12 -11.15 -6.07 13.45
N SER A 13 -10.97 -6.69 14.62
CA SER A 13 -9.92 -7.70 14.89
C SER A 13 -10.08 -8.99 14.09
N ASP A 14 -11.31 -9.31 13.69
CA ASP A 14 -11.64 -10.62 13.13
C ASP A 14 -11.57 -10.61 11.59
N ILE A 15 -11.37 -9.43 11.01
CA ILE A 15 -11.37 -9.21 9.56
C ILE A 15 -10.03 -8.63 9.12
N VAL A 16 -9.54 -9.11 7.97
CA VAL A 16 -8.38 -8.54 7.28
C VAL A 16 -8.88 -7.76 6.08
N VAL A 17 -8.72 -6.45 6.13
CA VAL A 17 -9.15 -5.53 5.08
C VAL A 17 -7.94 -5.12 4.26
N SER A 18 -8.02 -5.38 2.95
CA SER A 18 -7.03 -4.93 2.00
C SER A 18 -7.60 -3.94 0.99
N THR A 19 -6.78 -3.00 0.57
CA THR A 19 -7.12 -2.04 -0.49
C THR A 19 -6.01 -1.99 -1.53
N LYS A 20 -6.34 -1.58 -2.74
CA LYS A 20 -5.40 -1.48 -3.87
C LYS A 20 -5.39 -0.06 -4.42
N ILE A 21 -4.21 0.51 -4.58
CA ILE A 21 -4.00 1.89 -5.02
C ILE A 21 -3.19 1.89 -6.33
N PHE A 22 -3.67 2.68 -7.30
CA PHE A 22 -2.98 3.01 -8.56
C PHE A 22 -3.82 4.00 -9.39
N TRP A 23 -5.14 3.84 -9.37
CA TRP A 23 -6.09 4.72 -10.06
C TRP A 23 -6.98 5.42 -9.03
N GLY A 24 -6.86 6.74 -8.93
CA GLY A 24 -7.67 7.58 -8.05
C GLY A 24 -8.46 8.68 -8.76
N GLY A 25 -8.14 9.02 -10.02
CA GLY A 25 -8.82 10.08 -10.75
C GLY A 25 -8.18 10.41 -12.11
N GLN A 26 -8.64 11.50 -12.72
CA GLN A 26 -8.19 12.01 -14.02
C GLN A 26 -6.97 12.93 -13.94
N GLY A 27 -6.61 13.40 -12.74
CA GLY A 27 -5.48 14.30 -12.55
C GLY A 27 -4.13 13.61 -12.72
N PRO A 28 -3.06 14.34 -13.08
CA PRO A 28 -1.72 13.78 -13.26
C PRO A 28 -1.15 13.15 -11.97
N ASN A 29 -1.55 13.66 -10.81
CA ASN A 29 -1.18 13.14 -9.48
C ASN A 29 -2.22 12.16 -8.90
N ASP A 30 -3.29 11.87 -9.66
CA ASP A 30 -4.35 10.95 -9.24
C ASP A 30 -4.17 9.55 -9.84
N LYS A 31 -2.98 9.25 -10.37
CA LYS A 31 -2.59 7.94 -10.87
C LYS A 31 -1.12 7.64 -10.53
N GLY A 32 -0.78 6.36 -10.46
CA GLY A 32 0.59 5.87 -10.28
C GLY A 32 0.91 5.46 -8.85
N LEU A 33 2.20 5.35 -8.53
CA LEU A 33 2.70 4.94 -7.21
C LEU A 33 3.57 6.01 -6.53
N SER A 34 3.44 7.28 -6.96
CA SER A 34 4.09 8.40 -6.26
C SER A 34 3.65 8.46 -4.80
N ARG A 35 4.54 8.90 -3.92
CA ARG A 35 4.28 9.00 -2.47
C ARG A 35 3.04 9.86 -2.19
N LYS A 36 2.86 10.95 -2.94
CA LYS A 36 1.70 11.83 -2.84
C LYS A 36 0.41 11.10 -3.18
N HIS A 37 0.41 10.31 -4.25
CA HIS A 37 -0.76 9.55 -4.65
C HIS A 37 -1.10 8.46 -3.65
N ILE A 38 -0.10 7.74 -3.12
CA ILE A 38 -0.30 6.70 -2.11
C ILE A 38 -0.99 7.28 -0.87
N VAL A 39 -0.46 8.36 -0.29
CA VAL A 39 -1.05 8.98 0.91
C VAL A 39 -2.47 9.48 0.64
N LYS A 40 -2.69 10.19 -0.48
CA LYS A 40 -4.02 10.72 -0.84
C LYS A 40 -5.02 9.59 -1.13
N GLY A 41 -4.60 8.57 -1.87
CA GLY A 41 -5.40 7.42 -2.26
C GLY A 41 -5.78 6.55 -1.07
N THR A 42 -4.88 6.37 -0.11
CA THR A 42 -5.15 5.68 1.16
C THR A 42 -6.20 6.43 1.97
N LYS A 43 -5.99 7.74 2.21
CA LYS A 43 -6.97 8.57 2.95
C LYS A 43 -8.35 8.57 2.29
N ALA A 44 -8.40 8.67 0.97
CA ALA A 44 -9.66 8.58 0.22
C ALA A 44 -10.32 7.21 0.34
N SER A 45 -9.53 6.12 0.34
CA SER A 45 -10.04 4.76 0.50
C SER A 45 -10.58 4.51 1.91
N LEU A 46 -9.86 4.94 2.94
CA LEU A 46 -10.30 4.89 4.33
C LEU A 46 -11.62 5.64 4.54
N LYS A 47 -11.74 6.86 3.99
CA LYS A 47 -12.99 7.63 4.04
C LYS A 47 -14.17 6.92 3.36
N ARG A 48 -13.94 6.21 2.25
CA ARG A 48 -15.00 5.42 1.57
C ARG A 48 -15.35 4.13 2.30
N LEU A 49 -14.38 3.54 2.99
CA LEU A 49 -14.56 2.34 3.79
C LEU A 49 -15.09 2.65 5.19
N ASP A 50 -15.12 3.92 5.59
CA ASP A 50 -15.54 4.35 6.93
C ASP A 50 -14.72 3.63 8.03
N MET A 51 -13.40 3.62 7.83
CA MET A 51 -12.43 2.91 8.69
C MET A 51 -11.21 3.79 8.98
N ASP A 52 -10.60 3.58 10.15
CA ASP A 52 -9.39 4.29 10.55
C ASP A 52 -8.11 3.70 9.95
N TYR A 53 -8.10 2.38 9.68
CA TYR A 53 -6.93 1.69 9.13
C TYR A 53 -7.30 0.49 8.25
N VAL A 54 -6.36 0.14 7.37
CA VAL A 54 -6.36 -1.08 6.55
C VAL A 54 -5.16 -1.91 6.93
N ASP A 55 -5.29 -3.23 6.86
CA ASP A 55 -4.21 -4.14 7.23
C ASP A 55 -3.15 -4.21 6.14
N VAL A 56 -3.62 -4.21 4.88
CA VAL A 56 -2.76 -4.39 3.71
C VAL A 56 -3.10 -3.41 2.60
N ILE A 57 -2.08 -2.72 2.09
CA ILE A 57 -2.20 -1.91 0.87
C ILE A 57 -1.44 -2.58 -0.27
N TYR A 58 -2.14 -2.79 -1.37
CA TYR A 58 -1.59 -3.35 -2.59
C TYR A 58 -1.31 -2.24 -3.60
N CYS A 59 -0.12 -2.33 -4.22
CA CYS A 59 0.17 -1.62 -5.46
C CYS A 59 -0.51 -2.38 -6.61
N HIS A 60 -1.48 -1.76 -7.28
CA HIS A 60 -2.25 -2.47 -8.30
C HIS A 60 -1.38 -2.88 -9.50
N ARG A 61 -0.42 -2.02 -9.87
CA ARG A 61 0.46 -2.18 -11.02
C ARG A 61 1.82 -1.57 -10.74
N PRO A 62 2.89 -2.08 -11.35
CA PRO A 62 4.20 -1.48 -11.28
C PRO A 62 4.12 -0.17 -12.04
N ASP A 63 4.74 0.84 -11.46
CA ASP A 63 4.83 2.15 -12.08
C ASP A 63 6.27 2.32 -12.55
N THR A 64 6.47 2.50 -13.85
CA THR A 64 7.79 2.78 -14.42
C THR A 64 8.17 4.25 -14.28
N SER A 65 7.22 5.12 -13.94
CA SER A 65 7.44 6.56 -13.80
C SER A 65 7.87 6.97 -12.39
N THR A 66 7.61 6.12 -11.38
CA THR A 66 7.98 6.36 -9.99
C THR A 66 9.11 5.41 -9.59
N PRO A 67 10.22 5.90 -9.00
CA PRO A 67 11.27 5.03 -8.49
C PRO A 67 10.77 4.17 -7.32
N ILE A 68 11.24 2.93 -7.25
CA ILE A 68 10.77 1.95 -6.25
C ILE A 68 11.00 2.42 -4.81
N GLU A 69 12.12 3.11 -4.58
CA GLU A 69 12.49 3.70 -3.29
C GLU A 69 11.47 4.73 -2.81
N GLU A 70 10.82 5.48 -3.71
CA GLU A 70 9.78 6.44 -3.32
C GLU A 70 8.52 5.73 -2.82
N THR A 71 8.12 4.65 -3.49
CA THR A 71 7.01 3.80 -3.06
C THR A 71 7.35 3.12 -1.72
N GLU A 72 8.59 2.72 -1.50
CA GLU A 72 9.03 2.12 -0.24
C GLU A 72 9.09 3.14 0.90
N ASN A 73 9.62 4.33 0.65
CA ASN A 73 9.64 5.42 1.63
C ASN A 73 8.22 5.89 2.05
N SER A 74 7.20 5.55 1.25
CA SER A 74 5.81 5.80 1.63
C SER A 74 5.29 4.82 2.70
N LYS A 75 5.93 3.66 2.89
CA LYS A 75 5.56 2.63 3.89
C LYS A 75 5.72 3.11 5.32
N GLY A 76 6.68 4.00 5.59
CA GLY A 76 6.94 4.55 6.93
C GLY A 76 5.95 5.63 7.39
N PHE A 77 4.97 6.00 6.57
CA PHE A 77 4.06 7.11 6.88
C PHE A 77 3.04 6.79 7.99
N ASP A 78 2.62 5.55 8.18
CA ASP A 78 1.66 5.17 9.22
C ASP A 78 2.06 3.83 9.86
N ARG A 79 2.23 3.86 11.19
CA ARG A 79 2.57 2.68 12.00
C ARG A 79 1.47 1.63 11.86
N GLY A 80 1.74 0.56 11.11
CA GLY A 80 0.83 -0.58 10.97
C GLY A 80 0.23 -0.79 9.58
N ILE A 81 0.55 0.05 8.59
CA ILE A 81 0.12 -0.20 7.21
C ILE A 81 1.19 -1.01 6.49
N THR A 82 0.93 -2.30 6.28
CA THR A 82 1.84 -3.14 5.49
C THR A 82 1.52 -2.96 4.02
N ILE A 83 2.35 -2.21 3.28
CA ILE A 83 2.24 -2.14 1.82
C ILE A 83 2.86 -3.41 1.23
N TRP A 84 2.01 -4.36 0.87
CA TRP A 84 2.42 -5.56 0.14
C TRP A 84 2.30 -5.30 -1.36
N CYS A 85 3.42 -5.26 -2.06
CA CYS A 85 3.44 -5.24 -3.52
C CYS A 85 3.27 -6.67 -4.06
N ARG A 86 2.11 -7.30 -3.83
CA ARG A 86 1.75 -8.54 -4.55
C ARG A 86 0.92 -8.16 -5.77
N ILE A 87 1.60 -8.02 -6.91
CA ILE A 87 0.97 -7.56 -8.14
C ILE A 87 0.19 -8.72 -8.78
N ILE A 88 -1.09 -8.48 -9.07
CA ILE A 88 -2.07 -9.50 -9.48
C ILE A 88 -1.90 -9.91 -10.97
N HIS A 89 -1.02 -9.26 -11.73
CA HIS A 89 -0.83 -9.56 -13.16
C HIS A 89 0.64 -9.56 -13.58
N ASN A 90 1.13 -10.75 -13.98
CA ASN A 90 2.19 -11.05 -14.95
C ASN A 90 3.30 -9.98 -15.11
N ILE A 91 4.14 -9.85 -14.09
CA ILE A 91 5.33 -8.98 -14.10
C ILE A 91 6.58 -9.81 -13.89
N SER A 92 7.71 -9.28 -14.38
CA SER A 92 8.99 -9.93 -14.26
C SER A 92 9.30 -10.28 -12.78
N PRO A 93 9.84 -11.48 -12.50
CA PRO A 93 10.25 -11.87 -11.16
C PRO A 93 11.22 -10.86 -10.51
N PHE A 94 11.99 -10.15 -11.35
CA PHE A 94 12.94 -9.11 -10.93
C PHE A 94 12.28 -7.94 -10.19
N TYR A 95 11.10 -7.48 -10.61
CA TYR A 95 10.41 -6.36 -9.94
C TYR A 95 9.85 -6.78 -8.57
N VAL A 96 9.41 -8.05 -8.46
CA VAL A 96 8.94 -8.62 -7.19
C VAL A 96 10.09 -8.76 -6.20
N ALA A 97 11.25 -9.21 -6.66
CA ALA A 97 12.45 -9.27 -5.83
C ALA A 97 12.86 -7.87 -5.35
N ALA A 98 12.80 -6.84 -6.19
CA ALA A 98 13.13 -5.48 -5.77
C ALA A 98 12.20 -4.98 -4.63
N CYS A 99 10.88 -5.14 -4.74
CA CYS A 99 9.94 -4.66 -3.71
C CYS A 99 9.99 -5.40 -2.36
N ILE A 100 10.52 -6.64 -2.33
CA ILE A 100 10.56 -7.50 -1.13
C ILE A 100 11.97 -7.51 -0.53
N VAL A 101 13.00 -7.65 -1.36
CA VAL A 101 14.39 -7.86 -0.93
C VAL A 101 15.03 -6.54 -0.51
N VAL A 102 14.70 -5.41 -1.14
CA VAL A 102 15.22 -4.08 -0.74
C VAL A 102 14.81 -3.72 0.70
N PRO A 103 13.52 -3.84 1.10
CA PRO A 103 13.15 -3.57 2.49
C PRO A 103 13.68 -4.63 3.47
N LEU A 104 13.76 -5.90 3.07
CA LEU A 104 14.35 -6.93 3.92
C LEU A 104 15.84 -6.67 4.19
N LEU A 105 16.58 -6.17 3.18
CA LEU A 105 17.97 -5.75 3.34
C LEU A 105 18.09 -4.48 4.17
N SER A 106 17.20 -3.48 4.04
CA SER A 106 17.24 -2.29 4.90
C SER A 106 16.87 -2.60 6.35
N ASP A 107 15.95 -3.53 6.59
CA ASP A 107 15.60 -3.99 7.95
C ASP A 107 16.70 -4.86 8.56
N ILE A 108 17.39 -5.69 7.77
CA ILE A 108 18.55 -6.49 8.21
C ILE A 108 19.79 -5.59 8.43
N MET A 109 20.03 -4.59 7.58
CA MET A 109 21.16 -3.67 7.70
C MET A 109 20.93 -2.58 8.76
N GLY A 110 19.67 -2.18 9.00
CA GLY A 110 19.30 -1.23 10.05
C GLY A 110 19.40 -1.78 11.47
N ALA A 111 19.46 -3.11 11.63
CA ALA A 111 19.65 -3.76 12.93
C ALA A 111 21.12 -3.79 13.43
N PHE A 112 22.08 -3.27 12.65
CA PHE A 112 23.51 -3.27 12.98
C PHE A 112 24.14 -1.89 13.26
N CYS A 113 23.33 -0.82 13.30
CA CYS A 113 23.77 0.50 13.78
C CYS A 113 23.17 0.80 15.16
N ILE A 114 23.74 0.17 16.19
CA ILE A 114 23.94 0.76 17.52
C ILE A 114 25.42 0.61 17.83
#